data_AF-A0A2N3I2I3-F1
#
_entry.id   AF-A0A2N3I2I3-F1
#
_cell.length_a   1.000
_cell.length_b   1.000
_cell.length_c   1.000
_cell.angle_alpha   90.00
_cell.angle_beta   90.00
_cell.angle_gamma   90.00
#
_symmetry.space_group_name_H-M   'P 1'
#
loop_
_entity.id
_entity.type
_entity.pdbx_description
1 polymer ?
#
loop_
_entity_poly.entity_id
_entity_poly.type
_entity_poly.pdbx_seq_one_letter_code
_entity_poly.pdbx_strand_id
1 'polypeptide(L)'
;MDTELIQNIRKRWLFSLFEFAHIEFQERLWLLDDYPNSVSDFTEAVCKYFNDLSLEDGYTDFINDEIINTEELDIIKDFHKILDKYVEKPEKKNLSDTNILRDTEWLIICELAKSNWENLKQLIKNIDEIQYMESLETDYLNDKK
;
A
#
# COMPACT_ATOMS: atom_id res chain seq x y z
N MET A 1 12.86 3.82 19.79
CA MET A 1 11.71 4.60 19.29
C MET A 1 10.50 4.33 20.20
N ASP A 2 9.51 5.22 20.25
CA ASP A 2 8.28 5.00 21.04
C ASP A 2 7.45 3.87 20.42
N THR A 3 6.99 2.91 21.23
CA THR A 3 6.20 1.76 20.77
C THR A 3 4.91 2.19 20.06
N GLU A 4 4.27 3.26 20.54
CA GLU A 4 3.06 3.81 19.91
C GLU A 4 3.36 4.40 18.52
N LEU A 5 4.53 5.05 18.38
CA LEU A 5 4.97 5.59 17.10
C LEU A 5 5.23 4.47 16.08
N ILE A 6 5.93 3.40 16.48
CA ILE A 6 6.16 2.24 15.59
C ILE A 6 4.83 1.63 15.15
N GLN A 7 3.89 1.42 16.07
CA GLN A 7 2.57 0.86 15.75
C GLN A 7 1.80 1.72 14.75
N ASN A 8 1.84 3.04 14.90
CA ASN A 8 1.19 3.96 13.98
C ASN A 8 1.84 3.95 12.60
N ILE A 9 3.17 3.90 12.52
CA ILE A 9 3.90 3.77 11.24
C ILE A 9 3.54 2.44 10.56
N ARG A 10 3.54 1.33 11.29
CA ARG A 10 3.19 0.01 10.75
C ARG A 10 1.76 -0.04 10.22
N LYS A 11 0.79 0.56 10.92
CA LYS A 11 -0.60 0.66 10.41
C LYS A 11 -0.69 1.46 9.11
N ARG A 12 -0.01 2.62 9.02
CA ARG A 12 0.01 3.42 7.78
C ARG A 12 0.68 2.67 6.63
N TRP A 13 1.75 1.95 6.91
CA TRP A 13 2.44 1.10 5.94
C TRP A 13 1.54 -0.03 5.43
N LEU A 14 0.89 -0.77 6.33
CA LEU A 14 -0.06 -1.83 5.97
C LEU A 14 -1.26 -1.29 5.21
N PHE A 15 -1.82 -0.15 5.61
CA PHE A 15 -2.93 0.48 4.87
C PHE A 15 -2.52 0.86 3.45
N SER A 16 -1.33 1.44 3.28
CA SER A 16 -0.82 1.78 1.95
C SER A 16 -0.70 0.53 1.08
N LEU A 17 -0.09 -0.53 1.60
CA LEU A 17 0.04 -1.81 0.88
C LEU A 17 -1.34 -2.42 0.54
N PHE A 18 -2.31 -2.33 1.45
CA PHE A 18 -3.67 -2.75 1.19
C PHE A 18 -4.29 -1.99 0.02
N GLU A 19 -4.13 -0.66 -0.02
CA GLU A 19 -4.65 0.17 -1.12
C GLU A 19 -4.02 -0.23 -2.46
N PHE A 20 -2.70 -0.47 -2.53
CA PHE A 20 -2.05 -0.95 -3.75
C PHE A 20 -2.46 -2.38 -4.15
N ALA A 21 -2.72 -3.26 -3.18
CA ALA A 21 -3.05 -4.67 -3.40
C ALA A 21 -4.46 -4.91 -3.98
N HIS A 22 -5.37 -3.94 -3.85
CA HIS A 22 -6.79 -4.15 -4.16
C HIS A 22 -7.29 -3.11 -5.16
N ILE A 23 -7.20 -3.45 -6.45
CA ILE A 23 -7.63 -2.58 -7.54
C ILE A 23 -9.12 -2.21 -7.44
N GLU A 24 -9.96 -3.12 -6.95
CA GLU A 24 -11.39 -2.89 -6.76
C GLU A 24 -11.67 -1.92 -5.60
N PHE A 25 -10.77 -1.86 -4.60
CA PHE A 25 -10.81 -0.84 -3.57
C PHE A 25 -10.40 0.53 -4.12
N GLN A 26 -9.34 0.59 -4.93
CA GLN A 26 -8.93 1.83 -5.60
C GLN A 26 -10.05 2.37 -6.50
N GLU A 27 -10.71 1.54 -7.30
CA GLU A 27 -11.81 1.97 -8.17
C GLU A 27 -12.95 2.62 -7.36
N ARG A 28 -13.37 1.97 -6.27
CA ARG A 28 -14.43 2.48 -5.39
C ARG A 28 -14.03 3.73 -4.63
N LEU A 29 -12.78 3.80 -4.17
CA LEU A 29 -12.26 4.94 -3.42
C LEU A 29 -11.99 6.15 -4.30
N TRP A 30 -11.30 5.95 -5.43
CA TRP A 30 -10.79 7.03 -6.27
C TRP A 30 -11.86 7.58 -7.23
N LEU A 31 -12.79 6.73 -7.69
CA LEU A 31 -13.78 7.13 -8.70
C LEU A 31 -15.21 7.25 -8.17
N LEU A 32 -15.58 6.47 -7.15
CA LEU A 32 -16.98 6.34 -6.72
C LEU A 32 -17.28 7.01 -5.36
N ASP A 33 -16.25 7.38 -4.59
CA ASP A 33 -16.40 7.96 -3.24
C ASP A 33 -17.25 7.07 -2.31
N ASP A 34 -17.14 5.74 -2.46
CA ASP A 34 -17.95 4.76 -1.71
C ASP A 34 -17.63 4.72 -0.20
N TYR A 35 -16.54 5.38 0.19
CA TYR A 35 -16.01 5.40 1.55
C TYR A 35 -15.95 6.84 2.07
N PRO A 36 -17.06 7.43 2.57
CA PRO A 36 -17.13 8.86 2.92
C PRO A 36 -16.15 9.32 4.01
N ASN A 37 -15.50 8.38 4.71
CA ASN A 37 -14.48 8.66 5.72
C ASN A 37 -13.04 8.39 5.22
N SER A 38 -12.87 8.03 3.94
CA SER A 38 -11.58 7.78 3.30
C SER A 38 -11.57 8.48 1.95
N VAL A 39 -10.59 9.34 1.71
CA VAL A 39 -10.39 9.98 0.41
C VAL A 39 -8.98 9.66 -0.05
N SER A 40 -8.87 9.28 -1.32
CA SER A 40 -7.60 9.00 -1.98
C SER A 40 -7.80 9.07 -3.49
N ASP A 41 -6.70 9.25 -4.19
CA ASP A 41 -6.57 9.13 -5.64
C ASP A 41 -5.17 8.57 -5.93
N PHE A 42 -4.78 8.44 -7.20
CA PHE A 42 -3.45 7.94 -7.54
C PHE A 42 -2.32 8.75 -6.88
N THR A 43 -2.43 10.09 -6.89
CA THR A 43 -1.38 10.97 -6.34
C THR A 43 -1.30 10.81 -4.83
N GLU A 44 -2.43 10.79 -4.16
CA GLU A 44 -2.52 10.65 -2.71
C GLU A 44 -2.02 9.27 -2.25
N ALA A 45 -2.37 8.18 -2.96
CA ALA A 45 -1.87 6.84 -2.64
C ALA A 45 -0.34 6.75 -2.73
N VAL A 46 0.25 7.35 -3.77
CA VAL A 46 1.70 7.44 -3.96
C VAL A 46 2.34 8.30 -2.87
N CYS A 47 1.78 9.47 -2.57
CA CYS A 47 2.29 10.37 -1.51
C CYS A 47 2.22 9.73 -0.13
N LYS A 48 1.10 9.06 0.21
CA LYS A 48 0.92 8.30 1.46
C LYS A 48 1.99 7.23 1.65
N TYR A 49 2.43 6.61 0.56
CA TYR A 49 3.44 5.57 0.61
C TYR A 49 4.88 6.09 0.58
N PHE A 50 5.25 6.96 -0.35
CA PHE A 50 6.65 7.43 -0.44
C PHE A 50 6.96 8.55 0.55
N ASN A 51 6.15 9.62 0.57
CA ASN A 51 6.50 10.84 1.30
C ASN A 51 6.17 10.68 2.78
N ASP A 52 4.95 10.24 3.05
CA ASP A 52 4.33 10.13 4.38
C ASP A 52 4.97 9.06 5.27
N LEU A 53 5.55 8.03 4.66
CA LEU A 53 6.36 7.00 5.30
C LEU A 53 7.87 7.21 5.09
N SER A 54 8.28 8.26 4.37
CA SER A 54 9.69 8.56 4.08
C SER A 54 10.43 7.39 3.42
N LEU A 55 9.79 6.77 2.43
CA LEU A 55 10.32 5.64 1.65
C LEU A 55 10.92 6.08 0.31
N GLU A 56 11.08 7.37 0.03
CA GLU A 56 11.69 7.87 -1.22
C GLU A 56 13.09 7.28 -1.48
N ASP A 57 13.89 7.08 -0.43
CA ASP A 57 15.22 6.47 -0.49
C ASP A 57 15.20 4.96 -0.16
N GLY A 58 14.02 4.33 -0.19
CA GLY A 58 13.79 2.93 0.13
C GLY A 58 13.62 2.66 1.64
N TYR A 59 13.98 1.44 2.05
CA TYR A 59 13.63 0.88 3.37
C TYR A 59 14.78 0.90 4.40
N THR A 60 15.85 1.64 4.13
CA THR A 60 17.05 1.65 4.99
C THR A 60 16.69 2.04 6.43
N ASP A 61 15.94 3.13 6.60
CA ASP A 61 15.55 3.62 7.92
C ASP A 61 14.56 2.69 8.61
N PHE A 62 13.61 2.13 7.85
CA PHE A 62 12.65 1.14 8.34
C PHE A 62 13.32 -0.12 8.93
N ILE A 63 14.42 -0.57 8.33
CA ILE A 63 15.23 -1.69 8.86
C ILE A 63 16.05 -1.25 10.06
N ASN A 64 16.72 -0.10 9.99
CA ASN A 64 17.58 0.40 11.07
C ASN A 64 16.80 0.67 12.36
N ASP A 65 15.57 1.15 12.22
CA ASP A 65 14.67 1.47 13.33
C ASP A 65 13.82 0.28 13.78
N GLU A 66 14.08 -0.93 13.24
CA GLU A 66 13.36 -2.17 13.54
C GLU A 66 11.84 -2.08 13.32
N ILE A 67 11.40 -1.20 12.40
CA ILE A 67 9.99 -1.04 12.02
C ILE A 67 9.55 -2.26 11.20
N ILE A 68 10.41 -2.75 10.32
CA ILE A 68 10.25 -4.03 9.63
C ILE A 68 11.51 -4.87 9.80
N ASN A 69 11.40 -6.17 9.54
CA ASN A 69 12.53 -7.08 9.46
C ASN A 69 12.96 -7.38 8.00
N THR A 70 14.07 -8.11 7.85
CA THR A 70 14.63 -8.46 6.55
C THR A 70 13.73 -9.37 5.72
N GLU A 71 12.97 -10.28 6.34
CA GLU A 71 12.03 -11.17 5.63
C GLU A 71 10.85 -10.35 5.06
N GLU A 72 10.36 -9.35 5.80
CA GLU A 72 9.34 -8.41 5.31
C GLU A 72 9.88 -7.57 4.15
N LEU A 73 11.10 -7.02 4.27
CA LEU A 73 11.76 -6.28 3.18
C LEU A 73 11.93 -7.14 1.92
N ASP A 74 12.33 -8.40 2.08
CA ASP A 74 12.50 -9.32 0.95
C ASP A 74 11.21 -9.54 0.17
N ILE A 75 10.05 -9.50 0.86
CA ILE A 75 8.74 -9.55 0.22
C ILE A 75 8.47 -8.25 -0.56
N ILE A 76 8.68 -7.07 0.05
CA ILE A 76 8.20 -5.80 -0.52
C ILE A 76 9.15 -5.09 -1.48
N LYS A 77 10.45 -5.43 -1.50
CA LYS A 77 11.48 -4.63 -2.20
C LYS A 77 11.26 -4.54 -3.71
N ASP A 78 10.77 -5.61 -4.33
CA ASP A 78 10.52 -5.64 -5.76
C ASP A 78 9.28 -4.82 -6.12
N PHE A 79 8.24 -4.85 -5.27
CA PHE A 79 7.09 -3.95 -5.40
C PHE A 79 7.53 -2.49 -5.32
N HIS A 80 8.28 -2.12 -4.28
CA HIS A 80 8.77 -0.77 -4.08
C HIS A 80 9.53 -0.25 -5.31
N LYS A 81 10.47 -1.07 -5.82
CA LYS A 81 11.29 -0.74 -6.99
C LYS A 81 10.48 -0.57 -8.28
N ILE A 82 9.45 -1.39 -8.50
CA ILE A 82 8.63 -1.29 -9.71
C ILE A 82 7.68 -0.09 -9.60
N LEU A 83 7.10 0.16 -8.43
CA LEU A 83 6.28 1.32 -8.17
C LEU A 83 7.07 2.63 -8.36
N ASP A 84 8.26 2.72 -7.79
CA ASP A 84 9.16 3.88 -7.92
C ASP A 84 9.44 4.21 -9.40
N LYS A 85 9.85 3.19 -10.17
CA LYS A 85 10.04 3.33 -11.62
C LYS A 85 8.79 3.74 -12.38
N TYR A 86 7.61 3.34 -11.92
CA TYR A 86 6.35 3.71 -12.56
C TYR A 86 6.01 5.18 -12.31
N VAL A 87 6.22 5.69 -11.08
CA VAL A 87 5.90 7.07 -10.72
C VAL A 87 6.90 8.08 -11.29
N GLU A 88 8.14 7.67 -11.55
CA GLU A 88 9.15 8.51 -12.20
C GLU A 88 8.83 8.82 -13.68
N LYS A 89 8.06 7.96 -14.34
CA LYS A 89 7.74 8.08 -15.77
C LYS A 89 6.94 9.35 -16.08
N PRO A 90 7.47 10.28 -16.89
CA PRO A 90 6.78 11.53 -17.22
C PRO A 90 5.40 11.32 -17.86
N GLU A 91 5.22 10.26 -18.64
CA GLU A 91 3.97 9.92 -19.30
C GLU A 91 2.86 9.47 -18.33
N LYS A 92 3.22 8.99 -17.14
CA LYS A 92 2.25 8.53 -16.13
C LYS A 92 1.75 9.68 -15.24
N LYS A 93 2.54 10.74 -15.06
CA LYS A 93 2.27 11.86 -14.12
C LYS A 93 0.96 12.62 -14.38
N ASN A 94 0.44 12.59 -15.61
CA ASN A 94 -0.76 13.33 -16.00
C ASN A 94 -1.92 12.41 -16.37
N LEU A 95 -1.82 11.11 -16.09
CA LEU A 95 -2.95 10.21 -16.28
C LEU A 95 -4.01 10.50 -15.22
N SER A 96 -5.28 10.51 -15.63
CA SER A 96 -6.39 10.50 -14.69
C SER A 96 -6.44 9.15 -13.96
N ASP A 97 -7.07 9.12 -12.79
CA ASP A 97 -7.25 7.89 -12.00
C ASP A 97 -7.89 6.77 -12.82
N THR A 98 -8.90 7.09 -13.65
CA THR A 98 -9.51 6.12 -14.57
C THR A 98 -8.51 5.51 -15.56
N ASN A 99 -7.54 6.29 -16.04
CA ASN A 99 -6.52 5.79 -16.95
C ASN A 99 -5.42 5.01 -16.22
N ILE A 100 -5.07 5.41 -14.99
CA ILE A 100 -4.17 4.64 -14.12
C ILE A 100 -4.77 3.25 -13.84
N LEU A 101 -6.03 3.18 -13.44
CA LEU A 101 -6.73 1.92 -13.13
C LEU A 101 -6.88 0.97 -14.33
N ARG A 102 -6.64 1.46 -15.55
CA ARG A 102 -6.64 0.67 -16.79
C ARG A 102 -5.25 0.45 -17.37
N ASP A 103 -4.22 1.05 -16.77
CA ASP A 103 -2.85 0.93 -17.21
C ASP A 103 -2.32 -0.47 -16.92
N THR A 104 -1.79 -1.14 -17.94
CA THR A 104 -1.32 -2.53 -17.79
C THR A 104 -0.15 -2.64 -16.81
N GLU A 105 0.73 -1.63 -16.74
CA GLU A 105 1.83 -1.65 -15.79
C GLU A 105 1.33 -1.43 -14.36
N TRP A 106 0.33 -0.57 -14.18
CA TRP A 106 -0.33 -0.39 -12.88
C TRP A 106 -0.98 -1.69 -12.39
N LEU A 107 -1.71 -2.38 -13.26
CA LEU A 107 -2.32 -3.67 -12.92
C LEU A 107 -1.27 -4.71 -12.51
N ILE A 108 -0.11 -4.74 -13.16
CA ILE A 108 1.02 -5.61 -12.76
C ILE A 108 1.54 -5.24 -11.36
N ILE A 109 1.63 -3.95 -11.06
CA ILE A 109 2.03 -3.46 -9.72
C ILE A 109 1.01 -3.91 -8.67
N CYS A 110 -0.28 -3.77 -8.93
CA CYS A 110 -1.34 -4.21 -8.03
C CYS A 110 -1.33 -5.71 -7.78
N GLU A 111 -1.14 -6.53 -8.82
CA GLU A 111 -1.03 -8.00 -8.66
C GLU A 111 0.21 -8.39 -7.82
N LEU A 112 1.34 -7.72 -8.01
CA LEU A 112 2.52 -7.93 -7.17
C LEU A 112 2.26 -7.49 -5.72
N ALA A 113 1.62 -6.35 -5.52
CA ALA A 113 1.23 -5.86 -4.20
C ALA A 113 0.29 -6.83 -3.48
N LYS A 114 -0.67 -7.41 -4.22
CA LYS A 114 -1.60 -8.43 -3.72
C LYS A 114 -0.88 -9.70 -3.29
N SER A 115 0.05 -10.19 -4.12
CA SER A 115 0.88 -11.34 -3.73
C SER A 115 1.70 -11.03 -2.48
N ASN A 116 2.24 -9.83 -2.37
CA ASN A 116 3.02 -9.40 -1.22
C ASN A 116 2.19 -9.27 0.04
N TRP A 117 0.97 -8.75 -0.07
CA TRP A 117 -0.01 -8.66 1.01
C TRP A 117 -0.28 -10.03 1.64
N GLU A 118 -0.58 -11.04 0.82
CA GLU A 118 -0.82 -12.41 1.30
C GLU A 118 0.44 -13.03 1.94
N ASN A 119 1.61 -12.80 1.36
CA ASN A 119 2.88 -13.27 1.93
C ASN A 119 3.17 -12.61 3.29
N LEU A 120 2.91 -11.30 3.42
CA LEU A 120 3.06 -10.57 4.68
C LEU A 120 2.10 -11.09 5.75
N LYS A 121 0.83 -11.37 5.42
CA LYS A 121 -0.12 -11.96 6.38
C LYS A 121 0.36 -13.28 6.97
N GLN A 122 1.06 -14.10 6.17
CA GLN A 122 1.62 -15.37 6.63
C GLN A 122 2.89 -15.19 7.48
N LEU A 123 3.65 -14.10 7.24
CA LEU A 123 4.91 -13.82 7.90
C LEU A 123 4.73 -13.08 9.24
N ILE A 124 3.85 -12.08 9.27
CA ILE A 124 3.59 -11.23 10.44
C ILE A 124 3.01 -12.09 11.55
N LYS A 125 3.58 -11.96 12.76
CA LYS A 125 3.16 -12.72 13.96
C LYS A 125 2.45 -11.85 14.98
N ASN A 126 2.46 -10.54 14.79
CA ASN A 126 1.78 -9.61 15.68
C ASN A 126 0.26 -9.71 15.47
N ILE A 127 -0.47 -10.12 16.50
CA ILE A 127 -1.92 -10.34 16.43
C ILE A 127 -2.67 -9.06 16.10
N ASP A 128 -2.25 -7.91 16.65
CA ASP A 128 -2.95 -6.63 16.42
C ASP A 128 -2.82 -6.19 14.95
N GLU A 129 -1.69 -6.50 14.33
CA GLU A 129 -1.45 -6.22 12.92
C GLU A 129 -2.23 -7.15 12.01
N ILE A 130 -2.25 -8.46 12.31
CA ILE A 130 -3.05 -9.45 11.57
C ILE A 130 -4.53 -9.04 11.63
N GLN A 131 -5.05 -8.71 12.83
CA GLN A 131 -6.42 -8.25 13.00
C GLN A 131 -6.70 -6.96 12.22
N TYR A 132 -5.73 -6.04 12.17
CA TYR A 132 -5.86 -4.83 11.37
C TYR A 132 -5.95 -5.16 9.87
N MET A 133 -5.08 -6.03 9.35
CA MET A 133 -5.12 -6.47 7.96
C MET A 133 -6.47 -7.14 7.62
N GLU A 134 -6.95 -8.03 8.48
CA GLU A 134 -8.27 -8.68 8.31
C GLU A 134 -9.44 -7.69 8.38
N SER A 135 -9.35 -6.67 9.23
CA SER A 135 -10.38 -5.62 9.29
C SER A 135 -10.43 -4.79 8.01
N LEU A 136 -9.29 -4.48 7.39
CA LEU A 136 -9.26 -3.75 6.12
C LEU A 136 -9.96 -4.56 5.02
N GLU A 137 -9.67 -5.86 4.93
CA GLU A 137 -10.35 -6.74 3.98
C GLU A 137 -11.85 -6.81 4.26
N THR A 138 -12.23 -6.93 5.53
CA THR A 138 -13.63 -7.07 5.92
C THR A 138 -14.44 -5.80 5.64
N ASP A 139 -13.89 -4.64 5.99
CA ASP A 139 -14.55 -3.35 5.92
C ASP A 139 -14.64 -2.82 4.49
N TYR A 140 -13.64 -3.15 3.66
CA TYR A 140 -13.49 -2.56 2.35
C TYR A 140 -13.73 -3.55 1.20
N LEU A 141 -13.42 -4.84 1.32
CA LEU A 141 -13.54 -5.78 0.18
C LEU A 141 -14.84 -6.57 0.14
N ASN A 142 -15.50 -6.78 1.29
CA ASN A 142 -16.80 -7.44 1.28
C ASN A 142 -17.85 -6.51 0.67
N ASP A 143 -18.56 -6.99 -0.36
CA ASP A 143 -19.69 -6.28 -0.95
C ASP A 143 -20.68 -5.89 0.14
N LYS A 144 -20.92 -4.58 0.30
CA LYS A 144 -22.12 -4.11 0.99
C LYS A 144 -23.31 -4.61 0.17
N LYS A 145 -23.95 -5.66 0.66
CA LYS A 145 -25.25 -6.16 0.18
C LYS A 145 -26.27 -5.03 0.11
#